data_AF-A0A1E1LCI0-F1
#
_entry.id   AF-A0A1E1LCI0-F1
#
_cell.length_a   1.000
_cell.length_b   1.000
_cell.length_c   1.000
_cell.angle_alpha   90.00
_cell.angle_beta   90.00
_cell.angle_gamma   90.00
#
_symmetry.space_group_name_H-M   'P 1'
#
loop_
_entity.id
_entity.type
_entity.pdbx_description
1 polymer ?
#
loop_
_entity_poly.entity_id
_entity_poly.type
_entity_poly.pdbx_seq_one_letter_code
_entity_poly.pdbx_strand_id
1 'polypeptide(L)'
;MEPPELSARLRFLNDSAHLLATNSPATSRYLMSRHNALLYDSKIELSDAQKQKACGACGTIMILGWEATIAIEKSSKRGTARKEAKVGNHQPRAMVYSCTTCFRKTRFSTGMSKPARRRRTTLHSTNKLPALMPPFQTKDAKTPAKSGSKGKSRKKGVLDAMMARSQASQPSSSGFGLNLSDFMKKS
;
A
#
# COMPACT_ATOMS: atom_id res chain seq x y z
N MET A 1 15.74 6.85 -34.63
CA MET A 1 14.75 7.85 -34.16
C MET A 1 15.45 8.64 -33.07
N GLU A 2 15.48 9.96 -33.19
CA GLU A 2 16.14 10.80 -32.19
C GLU A 2 15.47 10.61 -30.81
N PRO A 3 16.22 10.58 -29.69
CA PRO A 3 15.67 10.37 -28.35
C PRO A 3 14.44 11.26 -27.99
N PRO A 4 14.42 12.58 -28.30
CA PRO A 4 13.25 13.42 -28.02
C PRO A 4 12.01 13.02 -28.82
N GLU A 5 12.17 12.65 -30.10
CA GLU A 5 11.06 12.24 -30.97
C GLU A 5 10.39 10.95 -30.49
N LEU A 6 11.19 9.98 -30.03
CA LEU A 6 10.68 8.75 -29.45
C LEU A 6 9.76 9.04 -28.25
N SER A 7 10.24 9.90 -27.34
CA SER A 7 9.49 10.25 -26.13
C SER A 7 8.17 10.98 -26.45
N ALA A 8 8.19 11.89 -27.44
CA ALA A 8 7.00 12.60 -27.90
C ALA A 8 5.99 11.64 -28.53
N ARG A 9 6.46 10.68 -29.35
CA ARG A 9 5.62 9.67 -29.98
C ARG A 9 4.97 8.74 -28.96
N LEU A 10 5.72 8.28 -27.95
CA LEU A 10 5.17 7.45 -26.88
C LEU A 10 4.06 8.19 -26.12
N ARG A 11 4.30 9.46 -25.75
CA ARG A 11 3.27 10.30 -25.11
C ARG A 11 2.03 10.45 -25.96
N PHE A 12 2.20 10.82 -27.23
CA PHE A 12 1.08 10.97 -28.17
C PHE A 12 0.23 9.70 -28.26
N LEU A 13 0.85 8.52 -28.42
CA LEU A 13 0.13 7.26 -28.53
C LEU A 13 -0.60 6.90 -27.24
N ASN A 14 0.06 7.08 -26.09
CA ASN A 14 -0.53 6.83 -24.78
C ASN A 14 -1.75 7.73 -24.54
N ASP A 15 -1.60 9.03 -24.75
CA ASP A 15 -2.64 10.01 -24.45
C ASP A 15 -3.81 9.87 -25.41
N SER A 16 -3.54 9.69 -26.71
CA SER A 16 -4.58 9.45 -27.71
C SER A 16 -5.35 8.16 -27.44
N ALA A 17 -4.67 7.09 -27.00
CA ALA A 17 -5.33 5.85 -26.62
C ALA A 17 -6.27 6.06 -25.43
N HIS A 18 -5.84 6.80 -24.41
CA HIS A 18 -6.70 7.11 -23.25
C HIS A 18 -7.89 8.01 -23.61
N LEU A 19 -7.69 9.01 -24.48
CA LEU A 19 -8.78 9.88 -24.96
C LEU A 19 -9.85 9.10 -25.73
N LEU A 20 -9.45 8.10 -26.50
CA LEU A 20 -10.36 7.30 -27.32
C LEU A 20 -10.92 6.06 -26.60
N ALA A 21 -10.53 5.80 -25.34
CA ALA A 21 -10.85 4.56 -24.65
C ALA A 21 -12.37 4.30 -24.56
N THR A 22 -13.17 5.34 -24.35
CA THR A 22 -14.63 5.23 -24.22
C THR A 22 -15.34 5.32 -25.57
N ASN A 23 -14.89 6.21 -26.45
CA ASN A 23 -15.62 6.56 -27.68
C ASN A 23 -15.24 5.67 -28.86
N SER A 24 -14.00 5.15 -28.89
CA SER A 24 -13.55 4.15 -29.86
C SER A 24 -12.58 3.16 -29.20
N PRO A 25 -13.10 2.16 -28.46
CA PRO A 25 -12.28 1.17 -27.76
C PRO A 25 -11.38 0.37 -28.71
N ALA A 26 -11.80 0.16 -29.96
CA ALA A 26 -11.00 -0.53 -30.97
C ALA A 26 -9.77 0.30 -31.40
N THR A 27 -9.95 1.60 -31.66
CA THR A 27 -8.85 2.50 -32.01
C THR A 27 -7.90 2.70 -30.83
N SER A 28 -8.46 2.87 -29.63
CA SER A 28 -7.68 2.97 -28.38
C SER A 28 -6.74 1.76 -28.21
N ARG A 29 -7.28 0.54 -28.35
CA ARG A 29 -6.52 -0.71 -28.32
C ARG A 29 -5.38 -0.73 -29.34
N TYR A 30 -5.67 -0.34 -30.58
CA TYR A 30 -4.66 -0.30 -31.62
C TYR A 30 -3.51 0.66 -31.28
N LEU A 31 -3.83 1.90 -30.87
CA LEU A 31 -2.83 2.90 -30.50
C LEU A 31 -1.97 2.45 -29.30
N MET A 32 -2.61 1.89 -28.28
CA MET A 32 -1.90 1.37 -27.11
C MET A 32 -1.06 0.12 -27.44
N SER A 33 -1.50 -0.73 -28.36
CA SER A 33 -0.70 -1.87 -28.83
C SER A 33 0.58 -1.39 -29.54
N ARG A 34 0.49 -0.31 -30.34
CA ARG A 34 1.65 0.32 -30.97
C ARG A 34 2.56 0.98 -29.95
N HIS A 35 2.01 1.64 -28.94
CA HIS A 35 2.77 2.17 -27.81
C HIS A 35 3.57 1.07 -27.10
N ASN A 36 2.92 -0.06 -26.78
CA ASN A 36 3.58 -1.19 -26.11
C ASN A 36 4.67 -1.84 -26.96
N ALA A 37 4.45 -1.97 -28.28
CA ALA A 37 5.47 -2.46 -29.20
C ALA A 37 6.70 -1.54 -29.22
N LEU A 38 6.50 -0.22 -29.31
CA LEU A 38 7.60 0.74 -29.29
C LEU A 38 8.37 0.72 -27.97
N LEU A 39 7.71 0.56 -26.82
CA LEU A 39 8.37 0.40 -25.53
C LEU A 39 9.24 -0.87 -25.49
N TYR A 40 8.74 -1.97 -26.04
CA TYR A 40 9.49 -3.22 -26.14
C TYR A 40 10.73 -3.06 -27.04
N ASP A 41 10.56 -2.50 -28.24
CA ASP A 41 11.63 -2.30 -29.22
C ASP A 41 12.74 -1.38 -28.68
N SER A 42 12.35 -0.35 -27.93
CA SER A 42 13.27 0.60 -27.29
C SER A 42 13.83 0.11 -25.95
N LYS A 43 13.45 -1.10 -25.49
CA LYS A 43 13.88 -1.70 -24.20
C LYS A 43 13.56 -0.83 -22.98
N ILE A 44 12.47 -0.09 -23.04
CA ILE A 44 11.98 0.74 -21.93
C ILE A 44 11.10 -0.12 -21.03
N GLU A 45 11.57 -0.38 -19.81
CA GLU A 45 10.77 -1.11 -18.82
C GLU A 45 9.76 -0.20 -18.12
N LEU A 46 8.51 -0.64 -18.08
CA LEU A 46 7.44 0.02 -17.32
C LEU A 46 7.41 -0.46 -15.88
N SER A 47 7.07 0.46 -14.97
CA SER A 47 6.71 0.11 -13.59
C SER A 47 5.44 -0.73 -13.55
N ASP A 48 5.27 -1.53 -12.48
CA ASP A 48 4.07 -2.35 -12.29
C ASP A 48 2.78 -1.54 -12.30
N ALA A 49 2.81 -0.32 -11.73
CA ALA A 49 1.67 0.59 -11.74
C ALA A 49 1.27 1.02 -13.17
N GLN A 50 2.23 1.17 -14.09
CA GLN A 50 1.94 1.49 -15.48
C GLN A 50 1.45 0.25 -16.25
N LYS A 51 2.04 -0.92 -16.00
CA LYS A 51 1.59 -2.20 -16.58
C LYS A 51 0.16 -2.57 -16.19
N GLN A 52 -0.35 -2.03 -15.09
CA GLN A 52 -1.74 -2.20 -14.65
C GLN A 52 -2.74 -1.38 -15.49
N LYS A 53 -2.30 -0.33 -16.19
CA LYS A 53 -3.20 0.58 -16.92
C LYS A 53 -3.71 0.03 -18.25
N ALA A 54 -2.95 -0.87 -18.88
CA ALA A 54 -3.28 -1.42 -20.19
C ALA A 54 -2.82 -2.87 -20.32
N CYS A 55 -3.54 -3.65 -21.13
CA CYS A 55 -3.16 -5.01 -21.46
C CYS A 55 -1.89 -5.01 -22.31
N GLY A 56 -0.81 -5.61 -21.81
CA GLY A 56 0.46 -5.71 -22.52
C GLY A 56 0.41 -6.51 -23.82
N ALA A 57 -0.68 -7.26 -24.08
CA ALA A 57 -0.82 -8.08 -25.28
C ALA A 57 -1.64 -7.43 -26.40
N CYS A 58 -2.83 -6.91 -26.08
CA CYS A 58 -3.74 -6.35 -27.08
C CYS A 58 -3.95 -4.84 -26.95
N GLY A 59 -3.36 -4.19 -25.95
CA GLY A 59 -3.46 -2.75 -25.74
C GLY A 59 -4.77 -2.27 -25.10
N THR A 60 -5.68 -3.16 -24.70
CA THR A 60 -6.94 -2.77 -24.01
C THR A 60 -6.66 -1.97 -22.76
N ILE A 61 -7.30 -0.81 -22.59
CA ILE A 61 -7.15 0.01 -21.38
C ILE A 61 -7.87 -0.70 -20.24
N MET A 62 -7.16 -0.97 -19.15
CA MET A 62 -7.66 -1.83 -18.07
C MET A 62 -8.53 -1.04 -17.10
N ILE A 63 -9.77 -0.75 -17.51
CA ILE A 63 -10.78 -0.15 -16.64
C ILE A 63 -11.51 -1.27 -15.89
N LEU A 64 -11.36 -1.29 -14.57
CA LEU A 64 -11.96 -2.33 -13.71
C LEU A 64 -13.49 -2.30 -13.80
N GLY A 65 -14.09 -3.47 -14.05
CA GLY A 65 -15.53 -3.63 -14.18
C GLY A 65 -16.05 -3.42 -15.61
N TRP A 66 -15.23 -2.91 -16.53
CA TRP A 66 -15.57 -2.76 -17.94
C TRP A 66 -14.72 -3.70 -18.79
N GLU A 67 -13.48 -3.30 -19.08
CA GLU A 67 -12.60 -4.05 -19.97
C GLU A 67 -11.63 -4.98 -19.21
N ALA A 68 -11.62 -4.89 -17.88
CA ALA A 68 -10.75 -5.67 -17.00
C ALA A 68 -11.46 -6.18 -15.74
N THR A 69 -11.03 -7.36 -15.29
CA THR A 69 -11.40 -7.90 -13.97
C THR A 69 -10.17 -8.07 -13.09
N ILE A 70 -10.35 -7.98 -11.78
CA ILE A 70 -9.29 -8.10 -10.78
C ILE A 70 -9.62 -9.22 -9.79
N ALA A 71 -8.64 -10.08 -9.52
CA ALA A 71 -8.73 -11.13 -8.52
C ALA A 71 -7.51 -11.08 -7.59
N ILE A 72 -7.71 -11.35 -6.30
CA ILE A 72 -6.61 -11.49 -5.33
C ILE A 72 -6.39 -12.99 -5.12
N GLU A 73 -5.35 -13.53 -5.73
CA GLU A 73 -4.96 -14.93 -5.59
C GLU A 73 -3.96 -15.09 -4.43
N LYS A 74 -4.12 -16.14 -3.63
CA LYS A 74 -3.05 -16.60 -2.73
C LYS A 74 -2.02 -17.31 -3.60
N SER A 75 -0.74 -16.98 -3.45
CA SER A 75 0.32 -17.75 -4.13
C SER A 75 0.38 -19.15 -3.51
N SER A 76 -0.31 -20.10 -4.14
CA SER A 76 -0.13 -21.51 -3.81
C SER A 76 1.18 -21.96 -4.43
N LYS A 77 2.20 -22.18 -3.60
CA LYS A 77 3.43 -22.85 -4.03
C LYS A 77 3.05 -24.31 -4.39
N ARG A 78 2.72 -24.56 -5.66
CA ARG A 78 2.71 -25.91 -6.21
C ARG A 78 4.16 -26.32 -6.44
N GLY A 79 4.76 -26.90 -5.40
CA GLY A 79 6.13 -27.40 -5.44
C GLY A 79 6.38 -28.26 -4.22
N THR A 80 6.46 -29.56 -4.45
CA THR A 80 6.89 -30.60 -3.52
C THR A 80 8.20 -30.23 -2.82
N ALA A 81 8.18 -30.06 -1.49
CA ALA A 81 9.13 -30.67 -0.54
C ALA A 81 9.09 -30.02 0.84
N ARG A 82 8.93 -30.92 1.82
CA ARG A 82 9.39 -30.93 3.21
C ARG A 82 8.88 -29.86 4.18
N LYS A 83 8.13 -30.38 5.16
CA LYS A 83 7.96 -29.90 6.52
C LYS A 83 9.26 -29.27 7.03
N GLU A 84 9.21 -28.02 7.48
CA GLU A 84 9.43 -27.66 8.88
C GLU A 84 9.34 -26.14 9.11
N ALA A 85 9.01 -25.80 10.35
CA ALA A 85 9.00 -24.49 10.99
C ALA A 85 7.79 -23.55 10.78
N LYS A 86 6.89 -23.63 11.76
CA LYS A 86 5.93 -22.61 12.19
C LYS A 86 6.60 -21.24 12.39
N VAL A 87 6.35 -20.28 11.51
CA VAL A 87 6.37 -18.83 11.83
C VAL A 87 5.29 -18.14 10.96
N GLY A 88 4.39 -17.40 11.60
CA GLY A 88 3.27 -16.61 11.03
C GLY A 88 3.12 -16.60 9.50
N ASN A 89 2.23 -17.46 9.00
CA ASN A 89 2.01 -17.73 7.58
C ASN A 89 1.31 -16.56 6.85
N HIS A 90 2.04 -15.48 6.57
CA HIS A 90 1.60 -14.48 5.60
C HIS A 90 1.93 -14.98 4.20
N GLN A 91 1.05 -15.81 3.63
CA GLN A 91 1.15 -16.24 2.23
C GLN A 91 1.19 -15.01 1.32
N PRO A 92 2.13 -14.92 0.36
CA PRO A 92 2.16 -13.83 -0.58
C PRO A 92 0.85 -13.80 -1.37
N ARG A 93 0.18 -12.65 -1.40
CA ARG A 93 -1.01 -12.42 -2.23
C ARG A 93 -0.55 -11.81 -3.55
N ALA A 94 -1.11 -12.28 -4.65
CA ALA A 94 -0.90 -11.72 -5.97
C ALA A 94 -2.20 -11.07 -6.45
N MET A 95 -2.09 -9.88 -7.01
CA MET A 95 -3.19 -9.20 -7.69
C MET A 95 -3.16 -9.60 -9.16
N VAL A 96 -4.23 -10.21 -9.64
CA VAL A 96 -4.33 -10.75 -11.00
C VAL A 96 -5.35 -9.93 -11.78
N TYR A 97 -4.87 -9.23 -12.79
CA TYR A 97 -5.71 -8.50 -13.73
C TYR A 97 -5.99 -9.39 -14.93
N SER A 98 -7.25 -9.50 -15.35
CA SER A 98 -7.63 -10.26 -16.55
C SER A 98 -8.27 -9.32 -17.56
N CYS A 99 -7.75 -9.32 -18.79
CA CYS A 99 -8.34 -8.56 -19.89
C CYS A 99 -9.58 -9.28 -20.43
N THR A 100 -10.69 -8.57 -20.61
CA THR A 100 -11.93 -9.16 -21.15
C THR A 100 -11.91 -9.32 -22.67
N THR A 101 -11.05 -8.57 -23.37
CA THR A 101 -10.94 -8.62 -24.84
C THR A 101 -10.13 -9.82 -25.32
N CYS A 102 -8.99 -10.10 -24.69
CA CYS A 102 -8.06 -11.17 -25.12
C CYS A 102 -7.85 -12.26 -24.07
N PHE A 103 -8.50 -12.16 -22.91
CA PHE A 103 -8.45 -13.12 -21.80
C PHE A 103 -7.07 -13.35 -21.18
N ARG A 104 -6.05 -12.58 -21.55
CA ARG A 104 -4.73 -12.66 -20.93
C ARG A 104 -4.75 -12.09 -19.51
N LYS A 105 -3.95 -12.73 -18.65
CA LYS A 105 -3.83 -12.40 -17.24
C LYS A 105 -2.46 -11.80 -16.95
N THR A 106 -2.43 -10.72 -16.18
CA THR A 106 -1.21 -10.08 -15.68
C THR A 106 -1.20 -10.16 -14.16
N ARG A 107 -0.10 -10.67 -13.59
CA ARG A 107 0.04 -10.87 -12.14
C ARG A 107 1.01 -9.86 -11.55
N PHE A 108 0.60 -9.20 -10.48
CA PHE A 108 1.43 -8.30 -9.70
C PHE A 108 1.57 -8.83 -8.28
N SER A 109 2.80 -8.91 -7.78
CA SER A 109 3.05 -9.29 -6.40
C SER A 109 2.59 -8.17 -5.48
N THR A 110 1.65 -8.44 -4.58
CA THR A 110 1.35 -7.47 -3.51
C THR A 110 2.43 -7.67 -2.45
N GLY A 111 3.45 -6.81 -2.48
CA GLY A 111 4.51 -6.79 -1.48
C GLY A 111 3.94 -6.42 -0.11
N MET A 112 3.36 -7.39 0.61
CA MET A 112 3.09 -7.21 2.02
C MET A 112 4.43 -7.24 2.76
N SER A 113 4.87 -6.04 3.19
CA SER A 113 5.98 -5.87 4.11
C SER A 113 5.79 -6.78 5.33
N LYS A 114 6.86 -7.47 5.72
CA LYS A 114 6.88 -8.35 6.90
C LYS A 114 6.26 -7.56 8.08
N PRO A 115 5.33 -8.14 8.87
CA PRO A 115 4.84 -7.44 10.05
C PRO A 115 6.04 -7.09 10.91
N ALA A 116 6.20 -5.79 11.24
CA ALA A 116 7.25 -5.32 12.12
C ALA A 116 7.19 -6.14 13.40
N ARG A 117 8.14 -7.06 13.56
CA ARG A 117 8.21 -7.93 14.72
C ARG A 117 8.50 -7.02 15.90
N ARG A 118 7.48 -6.66 16.69
CA ARG A 118 7.70 -6.04 18.00
C ARG A 118 8.56 -7.01 18.80
N ARG A 119 9.87 -6.77 18.85
CA ARG A 119 10.75 -7.41 19.82
C ARG A 119 10.19 -7.02 21.18
N ARG A 120 9.53 -7.95 21.87
CA ARG A 120 9.42 -7.88 23.33
C ARG A 120 10.84 -8.08 23.84
N THR A 121 11.53 -6.98 24.14
CA THR A 121 12.71 -7.02 24.99
C THR A 121 12.23 -7.45 26.37
N THR A 122 12.33 -8.75 26.67
CA THR A 122 12.36 -9.23 28.04
C THR A 122 13.71 -8.81 28.60
N LEU A 123 13.72 -7.71 29.36
CA LEU A 123 14.84 -7.34 30.22
C LEU A 123 14.98 -8.42 31.30
N HIS A 124 15.81 -9.43 31.03
CA HIS A 124 16.36 -10.24 32.10
C HIS A 124 17.59 -9.53 32.65
N SER A 125 17.36 -8.82 33.75
CA SER A 125 18.36 -8.36 34.68
C SER A 125 18.97 -9.59 35.37
N THR A 126 20.27 -9.81 35.18
CA THR A 126 21.10 -10.53 36.16
C THR A 126 22.49 -9.93 36.16
N ASN A 127 22.76 -9.20 37.24
CA ASN A 127 24.06 -8.69 37.67
C ASN A 127 25.15 -9.76 37.61
N LYS A 128 26.37 -9.36 37.23
CA LYS A 128 27.63 -9.69 37.93
C LYS A 128 28.78 -8.84 37.35
N LEU A 129 29.34 -7.98 38.20
CA LEU A 129 30.69 -7.40 38.10
C LEU A 129 31.50 -7.97 39.28
N PRO A 130 32.84 -8.03 39.16
CA PRO A 130 33.65 -7.42 40.22
C PRO A 130 34.67 -6.40 39.68
N ALA A 131 35.04 -5.53 40.61
CA ALA A 131 35.75 -4.27 40.47
C ALA A 131 37.27 -4.40 40.29
N LEU A 132 37.89 -3.31 39.79
CA LEU A 132 39.13 -2.74 40.35
C LEU A 132 39.13 -1.20 40.07
N MET A 133 39.41 -0.42 41.12
CA MET A 133 39.32 1.05 41.26
C MET A 133 40.59 1.80 40.71
N PRO A 134 40.83 3.10 41.04
CA PRO A 134 40.25 4.39 40.56
C PRO A 134 41.42 5.36 40.16
N PRO A 135 41.42 6.71 40.32
CA PRO A 135 40.38 7.73 40.58
C PRO A 135 40.44 8.96 39.63
N PHE A 136 39.48 9.88 39.71
CA PHE A 136 39.70 11.33 39.92
C PHE A 136 38.34 12.07 40.01
N GLN A 137 38.35 13.18 40.76
CA GLN A 137 37.25 13.84 41.48
C GLN A 137 36.51 14.90 40.65
N THR A 138 35.25 15.23 41.01
CA THR A 138 34.77 16.56 41.50
C THR A 138 33.23 16.67 41.57
N LYS A 139 32.72 16.68 42.81
CA LYS A 139 31.76 17.57 43.51
C LYS A 139 30.47 18.16 42.86
N ASP A 140 29.42 18.13 43.71
CA ASP A 140 28.22 19.01 43.89
C ASP A 140 27.02 18.86 42.93
N ALA A 141 25.71 18.90 43.30
CA ALA A 141 24.94 18.81 44.55
C ALA A 141 23.40 18.79 44.20
N LYS A 142 22.56 18.28 45.12
CA LYS A 142 21.09 18.47 45.33
C LYS A 142 20.04 17.51 44.69
N THR A 143 19.53 16.63 45.56
CA THR A 143 18.19 15.99 45.71
C THR A 143 17.03 17.04 45.80
N PRO A 144 15.70 16.72 45.93
CA PRO A 144 15.02 15.40 46.10
C PRO A 144 13.62 15.16 45.46
N ALA A 145 13.22 13.87 45.49
CA ALA A 145 11.91 13.32 45.89
C ALA A 145 10.62 13.44 45.04
N LYS A 146 9.99 12.26 44.84
CA LYS A 146 8.66 11.80 45.33
C LYS A 146 8.08 10.80 44.31
N SER A 147 8.14 9.50 44.59
CA SER A 147 7.09 8.70 45.25
C SER A 147 5.74 8.74 44.52
N GLY A 148 5.31 7.61 43.94
CA GLY A 148 3.92 7.47 43.49
C GLY A 148 3.68 6.32 42.51
N SER A 149 3.86 5.07 42.95
CA SER A 149 3.28 3.92 42.25
C SER A 149 1.75 3.91 42.47
N LYS A 150 0.98 3.98 41.39
CA LYS A 150 -0.41 3.51 41.24
C LYS A 150 -0.64 3.46 39.72
N GLY A 151 -0.90 2.33 39.09
CA GLY A 151 -2.05 1.48 39.33
C GLY A 151 -2.86 1.43 38.03
N LYS A 152 -2.38 0.60 37.08
CA LYS A 152 -3.10 -0.07 35.98
C LYS A 152 -4.55 0.42 35.70
N SER A 153 -4.73 1.49 34.94
CA SER A 153 -6.04 1.84 34.35
C SER A 153 -6.23 1.09 33.02
N ARG A 154 -7.26 0.25 33.02
CA ARG A 154 -7.75 -0.52 31.86
C ARG A 154 -8.19 0.45 30.77
N LYS A 155 -7.67 0.27 29.55
CA LYS A 155 -8.04 1.01 28.33
C LYS A 155 -9.50 0.74 27.97
N LYS A 156 -10.44 1.44 28.61
CA LYS A 156 -11.77 1.69 28.06
C LYS A 156 -11.67 2.95 27.21
N GLY A 157 -12.07 2.85 25.94
CA GLY A 157 -12.56 3.98 25.15
C GLY A 157 -11.54 5.01 24.68
N VAL A 158 -10.45 4.62 24.01
CA VAL A 158 -9.75 5.59 23.13
C VAL A 158 -10.71 6.10 22.04
N LEU A 159 -11.59 5.23 21.56
CA LEU A 159 -12.61 5.54 20.56
C LEU A 159 -13.70 6.47 21.12
N ASP A 160 -14.21 6.22 22.33
CA ASP A 160 -15.17 7.13 22.99
C ASP A 160 -14.56 8.50 23.26
N ALA A 161 -13.28 8.56 23.65
CA ALA A 161 -12.56 9.82 23.84
C ALA A 161 -12.38 10.59 22.51
N MET A 162 -12.25 9.89 21.38
CA MET A 162 -12.22 10.52 20.06
C MET A 162 -13.60 10.99 19.60
N MET A 163 -14.68 10.26 19.93
CA MET A 163 -16.05 10.70 19.62
C MET A 163 -16.46 11.94 20.42
N ALA A 164 -16.16 12.00 21.71
CA ALA A 164 -16.46 13.17 22.55
C ALA A 164 -15.75 14.45 22.05
N ARG A 165 -14.56 14.31 21.46
CA ARG A 165 -13.81 15.46 20.91
C ARG A 165 -14.36 15.97 19.57
N SER A 166 -15.02 15.11 18.79
CA SER A 166 -15.70 15.52 17.55
C SER A 166 -17.01 16.29 17.79
N GLN A 167 -17.68 16.02 18.92
CA GLN A 167 -18.89 16.77 19.31
C GLN A 167 -18.55 18.13 19.93
N ALA A 168 -17.41 18.24 20.62
CA ALA A 168 -16.97 19.49 21.26
C ALA A 168 -16.30 20.49 20.31
N SER A 169 -16.01 20.12 19.06
CA SER A 169 -15.37 20.98 18.06
C SER A 169 -16.33 21.45 16.95
N GLN A 170 -17.60 21.70 17.27
CA GLN A 170 -18.50 22.43 16.38
C GLN A 170 -18.58 23.90 16.79
N PRO A 171 -17.94 24.83 16.05
CA PRO A 171 -18.40 26.20 16.02
C PRO A 171 -19.75 26.22 15.29
N SER A 172 -20.79 26.63 15.99
CA SER A 172 -22.05 27.06 15.43
C SER A 172 -21.81 28.25 14.48
N SER A 173 -21.68 28.01 13.18
CA SER A 173 -21.85 29.06 12.18
C SER A 173 -22.27 28.49 10.82
N SER A 174 -23.55 28.68 10.51
CA SER A 174 -24.09 29.11 9.22
C SER A 174 -23.52 28.47 7.93
N GLY A 175 -24.32 27.62 7.28
CA GLY A 175 -24.20 27.30 5.86
C GLY A 175 -24.31 25.81 5.51
N PHE A 176 -25.47 25.39 4.99
CA PHE A 176 -25.75 24.09 4.36
C PHE A 176 -25.46 22.83 5.20
N GLY A 177 -26.43 22.49 6.07
CA GLY A 177 -26.41 21.28 6.90
C GLY A 177 -26.87 20.02 6.14
N LEU A 178 -26.02 19.45 5.30
CA LEU A 178 -26.19 18.08 4.81
C LEU A 178 -25.28 17.16 5.63
N ASN A 179 -25.85 16.50 6.64
CA ASN A 179 -25.16 15.46 7.39
C ASN A 179 -25.20 14.12 6.64
N LEU A 180 -24.13 13.33 6.74
CA LEU A 180 -24.02 12.01 6.12
C LEU A 180 -25.16 11.05 6.55
N SER A 181 -25.76 11.29 7.72
CA SER A 181 -26.92 10.56 8.23
C SER A 181 -28.20 10.74 7.40
N ASP A 182 -28.32 11.82 6.63
CA ASP A 182 -29.50 12.11 5.81
C ASP A 182 -29.55 11.23 4.55
N PHE A 183 -28.39 10.79 4.04
CA PHE A 183 -28.29 9.89 2.89
C PHE A 183 -28.45 8.41 3.24
N MET A 184 -28.28 8.04 4.52
CA MET A 184 -28.41 6.64 4.96
C MET A 184 -29.84 6.24 5.32
N LYS A 185 -30.79 7.18 5.30
CA LYS A 185 -32.23 6.90 5.39
C LYS A 185 -32.84 6.87 3.99
N LYS A 186 -32.65 5.77 3.28
CA LYS A 186 -33.55 5.43 2.18
C LYS A 186 -33.85 3.93 2.18
N SER A 187 -35.05 3.63 2.69
CA SER A 187 -35.87 2.47 2.35
C SER A 187 -36.36 2.57 0.91
#